data_AF-A0A836U9D7-F1
#
_entry.id   AF-A0A836U9D7-F1
#
_cell.length_a   1.000
_cell.length_b   1.000
_cell.length_c   1.000
_cell.angle_alpha   90.00
_cell.angle_beta   90.00
_cell.angle_gamma   90.00
#
_symmetry.space_group_name_H-M   'P 1'
#
loop_
_entity.id
_entity.type
_entity.pdbx_description
1 polymer ?
#
loop_
_entity_poly.entity_id
_entity_poly.type
_entity_poly.pdbx_seq_one_letter_code
_entity_poly.pdbx_strand_id
1 'polypeptide(L)'
;MAERNYRKEYDNYHSQPEQRVRNAARLRARRLMVKKGKVKKDDKKDVHHKDNDPTNNDTGNLSVTTQKYNRTEPRMRKEDAPTNATGSNVPGTGDNVATWKKNKKKKKKVKSKYKDKKDKTWESSEVEESVDTVEVPIPTPDTTFASMPVFKVPDAEFSKCKFGKSKFSRWARHIDTESETGKKIYAYAKQNPKKSIIVQHDKNGHMLYLRKYSKSDGTKSGIMVKKGDKK
;
A
#
# COMPACT_ATOMS: atom_id res chain seq x y z
N MET A 1 12.59 -42.27 21.72
CA MET A 1 13.19 -40.99 21.33
C MET A 1 12.76 -39.94 22.34
N ALA A 2 13.67 -39.11 22.86
CA ALA A 2 13.28 -38.05 23.79
C ALA A 2 12.38 -37.03 23.10
N GLU A 3 11.29 -36.64 23.77
CA GLU A 3 10.31 -35.70 23.22
C GLU A 3 10.90 -34.27 23.17
N ARG A 4 10.74 -33.59 22.03
CA ARG A 4 11.28 -32.25 21.83
C ARG A 4 10.53 -31.24 22.69
N ASN A 5 11.24 -30.60 23.61
CA ASN A 5 10.66 -29.56 24.45
C ASN A 5 10.67 -28.20 23.73
N TYR A 6 9.58 -27.89 23.03
CA TYR A 6 9.39 -26.66 22.26
C TYR A 6 9.50 -25.38 23.10
N ARG A 7 9.13 -25.41 24.39
CA ARG A 7 9.20 -24.24 25.26
C ARG A 7 10.65 -23.86 25.54
N LYS A 8 11.49 -24.84 25.87
CA LYS A 8 12.93 -24.65 26.08
C LYS A 8 13.63 -24.15 24.81
N GLU A 9 13.28 -24.66 23.64
CA GLU A 9 13.85 -24.18 22.36
C GLU A 9 13.46 -22.73 22.05
N TYR A 10 12.21 -22.36 22.34
CA TYR A 10 11.77 -20.99 22.18
C TYR A 10 12.55 -20.05 23.09
N ASP A 11 12.64 -20.37 24.38
CA ASP A 11 13.33 -19.54 25.35
C ASP A 11 14.83 -19.44 25.04
N ASN A 12 15.46 -20.55 24.63
CA ASN A 12 16.88 -20.58 24.32
C ASN A 12 17.24 -19.87 23.00
N TYR A 13 16.36 -19.84 22.00
CA TYR A 13 16.71 -19.35 20.65
C TYR A 13 15.79 -18.23 20.15
N HIS A 14 14.47 -18.44 20.14
CA HIS A 14 13.53 -17.51 19.51
C HIS A 14 13.25 -16.26 20.35
N SER A 15 13.41 -16.36 21.67
CA SER A 15 13.17 -15.26 22.60
C SER A 15 14.33 -14.24 22.63
N GLN A 16 15.53 -14.66 22.20
CA GLN A 16 16.73 -13.84 22.28
C GLN A 16 16.59 -12.52 21.49
N PRO A 17 16.92 -11.36 22.09
CA PRO A 17 16.74 -10.07 21.44
C PRO A 17 17.54 -9.95 20.14
N GLU A 18 18.75 -10.50 20.08
CA GLU A 18 19.59 -10.52 18.89
C GLU A 18 18.95 -11.28 17.72
N GLN A 19 18.34 -12.44 18.01
CA GLN A 19 17.65 -13.24 16.99
C GLN A 19 16.45 -12.48 16.43
N ARG A 20 15.71 -11.75 17.28
CA ARG A 20 14.62 -10.86 16.86
C ARG A 20 15.13 -9.74 15.95
N VAL A 21 16.26 -9.12 16.29
CA VAL A 21 16.90 -8.08 15.46
C VAL A 21 17.35 -8.64 14.12
N ARG A 22 18.05 -9.78 14.11
CA ARG A 22 18.49 -10.46 12.87
C ARG A 22 17.29 -10.84 11.99
N ASN A 23 16.22 -11.37 12.57
CA ASN A 23 15.00 -11.69 11.83
C ASN A 23 14.34 -10.42 11.25
N ALA A 24 14.19 -9.37 12.05
CA ALA A 24 13.66 -8.09 11.59
C ALA A 24 14.48 -7.52 10.42
N ALA A 25 15.81 -7.64 10.47
CA ALA A 25 16.69 -7.20 9.40
C ALA A 25 16.49 -8.01 8.10
N ARG A 26 16.42 -9.35 8.18
CA ARG A 26 16.05 -10.20 7.02
C ARG A 26 14.69 -9.82 6.42
N LEU A 27 13.69 -9.55 7.28
CA LEU A 27 12.37 -9.10 6.83
C LEU A 27 12.44 -7.74 6.12
N ARG A 28 13.26 -6.80 6.61
CA ARG A 28 13.50 -5.51 5.94
C ARG A 28 14.13 -5.73 4.56
N ALA A 29 15.14 -6.59 4.45
CA ALA A 29 15.76 -6.96 3.17
C ALA A 29 14.71 -7.48 2.17
N ARG A 30 13.86 -8.44 2.60
CA ARG A 30 12.82 -9.02 1.75
C ARG A 30 11.80 -7.98 1.32
N ARG A 31 11.34 -7.11 2.23
CA ARG A 31 10.41 -6.02 1.91
C ARG A 31 11.02 -5.02 0.92
N LEU A 32 12.30 -4.68 1.04
CA LEU A 32 13.01 -3.83 0.08
C LEU A 32 13.04 -4.47 -1.31
N MET A 33 13.34 -5.77 -1.40
CA MET A 33 13.37 -6.48 -2.68
C MET A 33 11.98 -6.68 -3.31
N VAL A 34 10.94 -6.85 -2.49
CA VAL A 34 9.54 -6.84 -2.92
C VAL A 34 9.14 -5.46 -3.46
N LYS A 35 9.50 -4.38 -2.75
CA LYS A 35 9.24 -3.01 -3.19
C LYS A 35 9.91 -2.69 -4.53
N LYS A 36 11.10 -3.26 -4.77
CA LYS A 36 11.82 -3.15 -6.06
C LYS A 36 11.27 -4.10 -7.14
N GLY A 37 10.28 -4.94 -6.83
CA GLY A 37 9.71 -5.90 -7.77
C GLY A 37 10.62 -7.08 -8.14
N LYS A 38 11.73 -7.28 -7.43
CA LYS A 38 12.69 -8.37 -7.70
C LYS A 38 12.25 -9.70 -7.08
N VAL A 39 11.51 -9.64 -5.99
CA VAL A 39 10.92 -10.79 -5.27
C VAL A 39 9.42 -10.59 -5.15
N LYS A 40 8.64 -11.67 -5.22
CA LYS A 40 7.19 -11.70 -4.97
C LYS A 40 6.86 -12.79 -3.95
N LYS A 41 5.61 -12.80 -3.46
CA LYS A 41 5.10 -13.97 -2.74
C LYS A 41 5.01 -15.13 -3.74
N ASP A 42 5.45 -16.31 -3.33
CA ASP A 42 5.37 -17.57 -4.10
C ASP A 42 6.24 -17.66 -5.38
N ASP A 43 7.22 -16.78 -5.55
CA ASP A 43 8.15 -16.80 -6.69
C ASP A 43 9.31 -17.80 -6.55
N LYS A 44 9.36 -18.55 -5.44
CA LYS A 44 10.45 -19.48 -5.06
C LYS A 44 11.85 -18.82 -5.02
N LYS A 45 11.91 -17.50 -4.80
CA LYS A 45 13.15 -16.74 -4.62
C LYS A 45 13.37 -16.34 -3.17
N ASP A 46 14.63 -16.33 -2.78
CA ASP A 46 15.10 -15.84 -1.49
C ASP A 46 16.10 -14.70 -1.68
N VAL A 47 16.15 -13.82 -0.67
CA VAL A 47 17.13 -12.74 -0.59
C VAL A 47 18.37 -13.27 0.13
N HIS A 48 19.52 -13.09 -0.50
CA HIS A 48 20.82 -13.53 -0.01
C HIS A 48 21.69 -12.31 0.33
N HIS A 49 22.31 -12.34 1.51
CA HIS A 49 23.29 -11.36 1.98
C HIS A 49 24.69 -11.90 1.67
N LYS A 50 25.47 -11.19 0.84
CA LYS A 50 26.79 -11.69 0.37
C LYS A 50 27.84 -11.74 1.46
N ASP A 51 27.77 -10.81 2.41
CA ASP A 51 28.63 -10.72 3.60
C ASP A 51 28.20 -11.63 4.76
N ASN A 52 27.14 -12.42 4.57
CA ASN A 52 26.57 -13.31 5.58
C ASN A 52 26.08 -12.60 6.86
N ASP A 53 25.94 -11.27 6.83
CA ASP A 53 25.38 -10.48 7.92
C ASP A 53 23.95 -10.03 7.57
N PRO A 54 22.91 -10.54 8.26
CA PRO A 54 21.52 -10.15 8.00
C PRO A 54 21.22 -8.68 8.31
N THR A 55 22.06 -7.99 9.09
CA THR A 55 21.85 -6.60 9.48
C THR A 55 22.22 -5.60 8.38
N ASN A 56 23.16 -5.97 7.49
CA ASN A 56 23.57 -5.17 6.35
C ASN A 56 22.59 -5.28 5.17
N ASN A 57 21.63 -4.36 5.10
CA ASN A 57 20.57 -4.36 4.09
C ASN A 57 20.88 -3.49 2.85
N ASP A 58 22.16 -3.20 2.61
CA ASP A 58 22.57 -2.42 1.46
C ASP A 58 22.26 -3.12 0.14
N THR A 59 21.80 -2.35 -0.83
CA THR A 59 21.21 -2.92 -2.04
C THR A 59 22.23 -3.58 -2.97
N GLY A 60 23.52 -3.26 -2.80
CA GLY A 60 24.64 -3.95 -3.45
C GLY A 60 25.05 -5.24 -2.75
N ASN A 61 24.81 -5.35 -1.43
CA ASN A 61 25.04 -6.55 -0.64
C ASN A 61 23.95 -7.60 -0.86
N LEU A 62 22.70 -7.16 -1.10
CA LEU A 62 21.57 -8.05 -1.35
C LEU A 62 21.54 -8.61 -2.79
N SER A 63 21.48 -9.92 -2.94
CA SER A 63 21.18 -10.61 -4.20
C SER A 63 19.86 -11.40 -4.10
N VAL A 64 19.23 -11.65 -5.24
CA VAL A 64 18.06 -12.55 -5.31
C VAL A 64 18.49 -13.84 -5.95
N THR A 65 18.28 -14.94 -5.23
CA THR A 65 18.69 -16.27 -5.66
C THR A 65 17.52 -17.24 -5.54
N THR A 66 17.61 -18.42 -6.16
CA THR A 66 16.59 -19.46 -5.98
C THR A 66 16.66 -20.03 -4.56
N GLN A 67 15.50 -20.46 -4.04
CA GLN A 67 15.44 -21.12 -2.72
C GLN A 67 16.38 -22.32 -2.63
N LYS A 68 16.45 -23.16 -3.69
CA LYS A 68 17.34 -24.32 -3.75
C LYS A 68 18.78 -23.88 -3.50
N TYR A 69 19.33 -23.00 -4.35
CA TYR A 69 20.72 -22.57 -4.22
C TYR A 69 21.05 -21.91 -2.88
N ASN A 70 20.15 -21.08 -2.33
CA ASN A 70 20.40 -20.37 -1.07
C ASN A 70 20.32 -21.27 0.17
N ARG A 71 19.48 -22.31 0.15
CA ARG A 71 19.28 -23.23 1.28
C ARG A 71 20.14 -24.49 1.19
N THR A 72 20.65 -24.82 0.00
CA THR A 72 21.59 -25.91 -0.21
C THR A 72 22.94 -25.58 0.42
N GLU A 73 23.53 -26.55 1.10
CA GLU A 73 24.86 -26.44 1.70
C GLU A 73 25.92 -26.08 0.64
N PRO A 74 26.94 -25.27 0.98
CA PRO A 74 27.94 -24.82 0.01
C PRO A 74 28.62 -25.95 -0.77
N ARG A 75 28.85 -27.11 -0.15
CA ARG A 75 29.50 -28.28 -0.77
C ARG A 75 28.63 -28.92 -1.87
N MET A 76 27.31 -28.88 -1.70
CA MET A 76 26.31 -29.51 -2.59
C MET A 76 25.87 -28.59 -3.74
N ARG A 77 26.37 -27.36 -3.79
CA ARG A 77 25.95 -26.34 -4.76
C ARG A 77 26.55 -26.52 -6.16
N LYS A 78 27.52 -27.43 -6.32
CA LYS A 78 28.28 -27.65 -7.57
C LYS A 78 27.67 -28.68 -8.52
N GLU A 79 26.57 -29.35 -8.16
CA GLU A 79 26.02 -30.46 -8.97
C GLU A 79 24.95 -30.05 -10.00
N ASP A 80 24.53 -28.79 -10.03
CA ASP A 80 23.51 -28.28 -10.97
C ASP A 80 24.04 -27.15 -11.87
N ALA A 81 25.19 -27.35 -12.53
CA ALA A 81 25.37 -26.68 -13.82
C ALA A 81 24.47 -27.42 -14.82
N PRO A 82 23.41 -26.80 -15.41
CA PRO A 82 22.65 -27.49 -16.43
C PRO A 82 23.59 -27.81 -17.59
N THR A 83 23.83 -29.11 -17.78
CA THR A 83 24.37 -29.70 -18.98
C THR A 83 23.44 -29.34 -20.14
N ASN A 84 23.69 -28.19 -20.75
CA ASN A 84 23.38 -28.03 -22.16
C ASN A 84 24.15 -29.15 -22.89
N ALA A 85 23.38 -30.08 -23.43
CA ALA A 85 23.81 -31.26 -24.14
C ALA A 85 24.72 -30.92 -25.33
N THR A 86 25.95 -31.43 -25.30
CA THR A 86 26.62 -31.95 -26.49
C THR A 86 27.54 -33.06 -25.97
N GLY A 87 27.16 -34.31 -26.21
CA GLY A 87 27.99 -35.47 -25.90
C GLY A 87 29.33 -35.41 -26.63
N SER A 88 30.31 -36.15 -26.12
CA SER A 88 31.66 -36.27 -26.65
C SER A 88 31.71 -36.34 -28.17
N ASN A 89 32.36 -35.35 -28.78
CA ASN A 89 32.65 -35.30 -30.21
C ASN A 89 33.68 -36.39 -30.53
N VAL A 90 33.30 -37.42 -31.29
CA VAL A 90 34.24 -38.39 -31.87
C VAL A 90 35.05 -37.65 -32.95
N PRO A 91 36.39 -37.57 -32.85
CA PRO A 91 37.21 -36.87 -33.83
C PRO A 91 37.35 -37.70 -35.10
N GLY A 92 36.77 -37.22 -36.21
CA GLY A 92 36.98 -37.81 -37.54
C GLY A 92 35.77 -37.71 -38.44
N THR A 93 35.58 -36.55 -39.08
CA THR A 93 35.09 -36.39 -40.47
C THR A 93 35.01 -34.88 -40.71
N GLY A 94 35.91 -34.40 -41.56
CA GLY A 94 36.05 -33.00 -41.92
C GLY A 94 34.93 -32.49 -42.80
N ASP A 95 34.89 -31.16 -42.82
CA ASP A 95 34.57 -30.29 -43.94
C ASP A 95 33.12 -30.24 -44.44
N ASN A 96 32.51 -29.07 -44.29
CA ASN A 96 32.40 -28.17 -45.44
C ASN A 96 32.25 -26.70 -45.00
N VAL A 97 32.98 -25.88 -45.75
CA VAL A 97 33.09 -24.43 -45.65
C VAL A 97 31.87 -23.76 -46.31
N ALA A 98 31.57 -22.51 -45.91
CA ALA A 98 30.58 -21.60 -46.50
C ALA A 98 29.10 -22.02 -46.29
N THR A 99 28.15 -21.20 -45.83
CA THR A 99 27.97 -19.76 -45.71
C THR A 99 26.74 -19.53 -44.82
N TRP A 100 26.82 -18.71 -43.75
CA TRP A 100 25.61 -18.01 -43.25
C TRP A 100 25.99 -16.79 -42.40
N LYS A 101 25.31 -15.68 -42.69
CA LYS A 101 25.65 -14.31 -42.35
C LYS A 101 25.56 -14.00 -40.85
N LYS A 102 26.50 -13.19 -40.34
CA LYS A 102 26.43 -12.56 -39.01
C LYS A 102 25.23 -11.61 -38.93
N ASN A 103 24.08 -12.08 -38.44
CA ASN A 103 23.04 -11.17 -37.96
C ASN A 103 23.41 -10.67 -36.56
N LYS A 104 24.10 -9.52 -36.53
CA LYS A 104 24.27 -8.68 -35.34
C LYS A 104 22.86 -8.26 -34.89
N LYS A 105 22.28 -9.01 -33.94
CA LYS A 105 20.98 -8.69 -33.35
C LYS A 105 21.09 -7.30 -32.71
N LYS A 106 20.62 -6.26 -33.40
CA LYS A 106 20.46 -4.92 -32.81
C LYS A 106 19.68 -5.11 -31.51
N LYS A 107 20.27 -4.73 -30.37
CA LYS A 107 19.56 -4.67 -29.09
C LYS A 107 18.31 -3.80 -29.31
N LYS A 108 17.13 -4.42 -29.43
CA LYS A 108 15.88 -3.67 -29.33
C LYS A 108 15.91 -3.03 -27.94
N LYS A 109 16.06 -1.71 -27.89
CA LYS A 109 15.64 -0.92 -26.73
C LYS A 109 14.17 -1.21 -26.56
N VAL A 110 13.82 -2.15 -25.69
CA VAL A 110 12.46 -2.30 -25.20
C VAL A 110 12.24 -1.06 -24.34
N LYS A 111 11.71 0.02 -24.95
CA LYS A 111 10.99 1.04 -24.20
C LYS A 111 9.84 0.29 -23.55
N SER A 112 9.92 0.03 -22.25
CA SER A 112 8.77 -0.46 -21.50
C SER A 112 7.70 0.63 -21.61
N LYS A 113 6.73 0.41 -22.51
CA LYS A 113 5.45 1.12 -22.47
C LYS A 113 4.78 0.68 -21.17
N TYR A 114 5.08 1.36 -20.07
CA TYR A 114 4.12 1.48 -18.99
C TYR A 114 2.99 2.33 -19.57
N LYS A 115 2.00 1.66 -20.17
CA LYS A 115 0.65 2.20 -20.20
C LYS A 115 0.30 2.37 -18.72
N ASP A 116 0.13 3.63 -18.29
CA ASP A 116 -0.65 3.95 -17.12
C ASP A 116 -1.95 3.13 -17.21
N LYS A 117 -2.05 2.06 -16.42
CA LYS A 117 -3.33 1.51 -16.03
C LYS A 117 -3.82 2.36 -14.86
N LYS A 118 -4.08 3.61 -15.21
CA LYS A 118 -5.13 4.39 -14.57
C LYS A 118 -6.44 3.75 -15.03
N ASP A 119 -7.28 3.45 -14.06
CA ASP A 119 -8.69 3.06 -14.20
C ASP A 119 -8.95 1.67 -14.79
N LYS A 120 -8.87 0.64 -13.93
CA LYS A 120 -9.71 -0.54 -14.10
C LYS A 120 -11.06 -0.23 -13.47
N THR A 121 -11.86 0.46 -14.26
CA THR A 121 -13.31 0.59 -14.14
C THR A 121 -13.89 -0.81 -13.97
N TRP A 122 -14.73 -0.94 -12.94
CA TRP A 122 -15.58 -2.09 -12.69
C TRP A 122 -16.55 -2.20 -13.87
N GLU A 123 -16.43 -3.26 -14.64
CA GLU A 123 -17.35 -3.60 -15.72
C GLU A 123 -18.64 -4.08 -15.06
N SER A 124 -19.55 -3.14 -14.87
CA SER A 124 -20.94 -3.42 -14.55
C SER A 124 -21.56 -4.06 -15.78
N SER A 125 -22.06 -5.28 -15.61
CA SER A 125 -22.96 -5.92 -16.56
C SER A 125 -24.13 -5.00 -16.85
N GLU A 126 -24.23 -4.57 -18.10
CA GLU A 126 -25.41 -3.93 -18.68
C GLU A 126 -26.55 -4.96 -18.68
N VAL A 127 -27.46 -4.81 -17.72
CA VAL A 127 -28.85 -5.20 -17.93
C VAL A 127 -29.52 -3.96 -18.50
N GLU A 128 -29.91 -4.07 -19.77
CA GLU A 128 -30.80 -3.15 -20.47
C GLU A 128 -32.12 -3.07 -19.69
N GLU A 129 -32.24 -2.08 -18.81
CA GLU A 129 -33.51 -1.64 -18.26
C GLU A 129 -33.56 -0.13 -18.37
N SER A 130 -34.41 0.32 -19.28
CA SER A 130 -34.76 1.70 -19.56
C SER A 130 -35.20 2.43 -18.28
N VAL A 131 -34.36 3.31 -17.75
CA VAL A 131 -34.79 4.35 -16.81
C VAL A 131 -33.90 5.57 -16.96
N ASP A 132 -34.56 6.72 -17.07
CA ASP A 132 -34.02 8.03 -17.39
C ASP A 132 -32.69 8.37 -16.66
N THR A 133 -31.73 8.89 -17.41
CA THR A 133 -30.46 9.41 -16.87
C THR A 133 -30.71 10.71 -16.11
N VAL A 134 -31.09 10.58 -14.84
CA VAL A 134 -31.20 11.71 -13.91
C VAL A 134 -29.79 12.17 -13.53
N GLU A 135 -29.40 13.37 -13.97
CA GLU A 135 -28.19 14.08 -13.52
C GLU A 135 -28.12 14.05 -11.98
N VAL A 136 -27.12 13.38 -11.42
CA VAL A 136 -26.95 13.33 -9.95
C VAL A 136 -26.70 14.76 -9.47
N PRO A 137 -27.61 15.37 -8.69
CA PRO A 137 -27.49 16.76 -8.31
C PRO A 137 -26.26 16.93 -7.42
N ILE A 138 -25.39 17.87 -7.79
CA ILE A 138 -24.26 18.29 -6.96
C ILE A 138 -24.84 18.70 -5.60
N PRO A 139 -24.42 18.11 -4.47
CA PRO A 139 -24.98 18.43 -3.17
C PRO A 139 -24.61 19.88 -2.83
N THR A 140 -25.55 20.80 -3.08
CA THR A 140 -25.39 22.22 -2.80
C THR A 140 -25.51 22.46 -1.30
N PRO A 141 -24.60 23.23 -0.67
CA PRO A 141 -24.79 23.61 0.73
C PRO A 141 -26.07 24.45 0.87
N ASP A 142 -26.72 24.38 2.03
CA ASP A 142 -27.99 25.07 2.24
C ASP A 142 -27.77 26.59 2.28
N THR A 143 -26.66 27.03 2.90
CA THR A 143 -26.23 28.43 2.90
C THR A 143 -24.71 28.53 2.80
N THR A 144 -24.20 29.71 2.44
CA THR A 144 -22.76 29.99 2.46
C THR A 144 -22.47 31.08 3.49
N PHE A 145 -21.61 30.81 4.46
CA PHE A 145 -21.18 31.78 5.47
C PHE A 145 -19.68 31.98 5.38
N ALA A 146 -19.23 33.23 5.23
CA ALA A 146 -17.80 33.58 5.12
C ALA A 146 -17.05 32.71 4.08
N SER A 147 -17.63 32.54 2.88
CA SER A 147 -17.11 31.68 1.79
C SER A 147 -17.05 30.18 2.08
N MET A 148 -17.66 29.73 3.19
CA MET A 148 -17.72 28.33 3.59
C MET A 148 -19.13 27.75 3.46
N PRO A 149 -19.25 26.48 3.04
CA PRO A 149 -20.52 25.78 2.94
C PRO A 149 -21.08 25.47 4.34
N VAL A 150 -22.35 25.83 4.57
CA VAL A 150 -23.09 25.55 5.79
C VAL A 150 -24.21 24.55 5.50
N PHE A 151 -24.31 23.51 6.32
CA PHE A 151 -25.36 22.49 6.26
C PHE A 151 -26.21 22.57 7.53
N LYS A 152 -27.54 22.67 7.39
CA LYS A 152 -28.47 22.64 8.51
C LYS A 152 -28.78 21.20 8.89
N VAL A 153 -28.68 20.90 10.18
CA VAL A 153 -28.72 19.53 10.70
C VAL A 153 -29.60 19.46 11.97
N PRO A 154 -30.40 18.39 12.15
CA PRO A 154 -31.21 18.20 13.36
C PRO A 154 -30.37 17.92 14.61
N ASP A 155 -30.95 18.13 15.79
CA ASP A 155 -30.25 18.05 17.09
C ASP A 155 -29.49 16.73 17.32
N ALA A 156 -30.10 15.59 16.97
CA ALA A 156 -29.51 14.27 17.13
C ALA A 156 -28.21 14.10 16.33
N GLU A 157 -28.16 14.67 15.13
CA GLU A 157 -26.98 14.62 14.26
C GLU A 157 -25.96 15.70 14.63
N PHE A 158 -26.42 16.88 15.03
CA PHE A 158 -25.57 17.97 15.51
C PHE A 158 -24.75 17.54 16.74
N SER A 159 -25.39 16.79 17.65
CA SER A 159 -24.74 16.22 18.83
C SER A 159 -23.59 15.26 18.48
N LYS A 160 -23.74 14.43 17.44
CA LYS A 160 -22.66 13.55 16.94
C LYS A 160 -21.48 14.35 16.35
N CYS A 161 -21.76 15.51 15.74
CA CYS A 161 -20.76 16.38 15.13
C CYS A 161 -19.92 17.17 16.16
N LYS A 162 -20.37 17.28 17.42
CA LYS A 162 -19.80 18.15 18.46
C LYS A 162 -18.31 17.94 18.69
N PHE A 163 -17.83 16.70 18.60
CA PHE A 163 -16.43 16.37 18.90
C PHE A 163 -15.48 16.52 17.70
N GLY A 164 -15.98 16.97 16.55
CA GLY A 164 -15.19 17.12 15.33
C GLY A 164 -14.60 15.80 14.81
N LYS A 165 -14.05 15.81 13.59
CA LYS A 165 -13.48 14.60 12.99
C LYS A 165 -12.01 14.41 13.41
N SER A 166 -11.65 13.24 13.95
CA SER A 166 -10.24 12.91 14.29
C SER A 166 -9.49 12.16 13.17
N LYS A 167 -8.15 12.33 13.13
CA LYS A 167 -7.32 11.88 11.99
C LYS A 167 -7.47 10.39 11.76
N PHE A 168 -7.76 10.02 10.51
CA PHE A 168 -8.06 8.65 10.09
C PHE A 168 -9.33 8.02 10.70
N SER A 169 -10.09 8.75 11.52
CA SER A 169 -11.41 8.31 11.97
C SER A 169 -12.38 8.19 10.79
N ARG A 170 -13.26 7.19 10.88
CA ARG A 170 -14.34 6.97 9.91
C ARG A 170 -15.39 8.07 10.04
N TRP A 171 -16.00 8.46 8.92
CA TRP A 171 -17.05 9.49 8.89
C TRP A 171 -18.26 9.13 9.75
N ALA A 172 -18.65 7.84 9.75
CA ALA A 172 -19.74 7.30 10.56
C ALA A 172 -19.64 7.57 12.08
N ARG A 173 -18.44 7.90 12.61
CA ARG A 173 -18.28 8.26 14.03
C ARG A 173 -18.71 9.69 14.36
N HIS A 174 -18.85 10.53 13.34
CA HIS A 174 -19.04 11.97 13.50
C HIS A 174 -20.25 12.49 12.74
N ILE A 175 -20.66 11.79 11.68
CA ILE A 175 -21.85 12.09 10.87
C ILE A 175 -22.58 10.78 10.64
N ASP A 176 -23.90 10.82 10.67
CA ASP A 176 -24.73 9.70 10.30
C ASP A 176 -24.78 9.52 8.78
N THR A 177 -24.01 8.56 8.25
CA THR A 177 -23.92 8.35 6.80
C THR A 177 -25.16 7.74 6.17
N GLU A 178 -26.14 7.33 6.97
CA GLU A 178 -27.41 6.75 6.49
C GLU A 178 -28.51 7.80 6.38
N SER A 179 -28.42 8.87 7.18
CA SER A 179 -29.30 10.03 7.11
C SER A 179 -29.12 10.82 5.82
N GLU A 180 -30.20 11.46 5.36
CA GLU A 180 -30.22 12.30 4.16
C GLU A 180 -29.23 13.47 4.26
N THR A 181 -29.24 14.20 5.37
CA THR A 181 -28.33 15.34 5.57
C THR A 181 -26.88 14.88 5.70
N GLY A 182 -26.63 13.77 6.41
CA GLY A 182 -25.29 13.21 6.54
C GLY A 182 -24.71 12.65 5.24
N LYS A 183 -25.53 12.05 4.37
CA LYS A 183 -25.14 11.68 3.00
C LYS A 183 -24.73 12.89 2.19
N LYS A 184 -25.51 13.98 2.26
CA LYS A 184 -25.23 15.27 1.60
C LYS A 184 -23.88 15.83 2.04
N ILE A 185 -23.63 15.89 3.35
CA ILE A 185 -22.37 16.38 3.91
C ILE A 185 -21.19 15.49 3.47
N TYR A 186 -21.35 14.17 3.54
CA TYR A 186 -20.31 13.21 3.18
C TYR A 186 -19.94 13.30 1.68
N ALA A 187 -20.95 13.38 0.81
CA ALA A 187 -20.77 13.54 -0.62
C ALA A 187 -20.03 14.84 -0.95
N TYR A 188 -20.44 15.96 -0.36
CA TYR A 188 -19.78 17.26 -0.53
C TYR A 188 -18.31 17.21 -0.08
N ALA A 189 -18.04 16.65 1.09
CA ALA A 189 -16.69 16.59 1.65
C ALA A 189 -15.75 15.66 0.87
N LYS A 190 -16.30 14.61 0.24
CA LYS A 190 -15.56 13.72 -0.65
C LYS A 190 -15.14 14.45 -1.94
N GLN A 191 -16.03 15.27 -2.50
CA GLN A 191 -15.73 16.10 -3.67
C GLN A 191 -14.77 17.26 -3.34
N ASN A 192 -14.86 17.82 -2.13
CA ASN A 192 -14.07 18.98 -1.69
C ASN A 192 -13.07 18.63 -0.57
N PRO A 193 -12.05 17.79 -0.81
CA PRO A 193 -11.17 17.31 0.24
C PRO A 193 -10.24 18.37 0.85
N LYS A 194 -10.16 19.59 0.29
CA LYS A 194 -9.34 20.67 0.86
C LYS A 194 -10.18 21.70 1.62
N LYS A 195 -11.50 21.69 1.42
CA LYS A 195 -12.39 22.67 2.04
C LYS A 195 -12.91 22.11 3.36
N SER A 196 -13.01 22.98 4.34
CA SER A 196 -13.74 22.74 5.59
C SER A 196 -15.23 23.02 5.36
N ILE A 197 -16.05 22.46 6.24
CA ILE A 197 -17.51 22.59 6.19
C ILE A 197 -18.03 23.06 7.55
N ILE A 198 -19.15 23.78 7.56
CA ILE A 198 -19.84 24.20 8.77
C ILE A 198 -21.13 23.40 8.90
N VAL A 199 -21.38 22.88 10.09
CA VAL A 199 -22.64 22.21 10.46
C VAL A 199 -23.39 23.14 11.39
N GLN A 200 -24.59 23.57 11.01
CA GLN A 200 -25.45 24.45 11.79
C GLN A 200 -26.62 23.67 12.39
N HIS A 201 -26.86 23.86 13.68
CA HIS A 201 -28.06 23.34 14.34
C HIS A 201 -29.29 24.13 13.87
N ASP A 202 -30.36 23.45 13.47
CA ASP A 202 -31.54 24.09 12.87
C ASP A 202 -32.28 25.05 13.82
N LYS A 203 -32.53 24.64 15.08
CA LYS A 203 -33.26 25.47 16.06
C LYS A 203 -32.41 26.55 16.76
N ASN A 204 -31.28 26.15 17.34
CA ASN A 204 -30.45 27.05 18.15
C ASN A 204 -29.48 27.90 17.31
N GLY A 205 -29.33 27.63 16.02
CA GLY A 205 -28.39 28.33 15.14
C GLY A 205 -26.90 28.11 15.47
N HIS A 206 -26.56 27.29 16.47
CA HIS A 206 -25.18 26.98 16.82
C HIS A 206 -24.44 26.36 15.65
N MET A 207 -23.21 26.81 15.42
CA MET A 207 -22.37 26.37 14.29
C MET A 207 -21.16 25.58 14.80
N LEU A 208 -20.93 24.42 14.19
CA LEU A 208 -19.79 23.55 14.42
C LEU A 208 -18.92 23.49 13.17
N TYR A 209 -17.62 23.63 13.36
CA TYR A 209 -16.67 23.61 12.26
C TYR A 209 -16.07 22.21 12.07
N LEU A 210 -16.43 21.54 10.97
CA LEU A 210 -15.82 20.26 10.60
C LEU A 210 -14.60 20.53 9.71
N ARG A 211 -13.44 20.76 10.36
CA ARG A 211 -12.17 20.95 9.66
C ARG A 211 -11.64 19.61 9.15
N LYS A 212 -11.38 19.50 7.85
CA LYS A 212 -10.53 18.41 7.31
C LYS A 212 -9.07 18.76 7.60
N TYR A 213 -8.26 17.79 8.03
CA TYR A 213 -6.87 18.01 8.46
C TYR A 213 -6.11 18.95 7.52
N SER A 214 -5.75 20.13 8.02
CA SER A 214 -4.55 20.83 7.57
C SER A 214 -3.38 20.18 8.30
N LYS A 215 -2.35 19.74 7.56
CA LYS A 215 -1.08 19.33 8.17
C LYS A 215 -0.05 20.42 7.95
N SER A 216 0.62 20.81 9.03
CA SER A 216 2.08 20.98 9.02
C SER A 216 2.68 20.36 10.30
N ASP A 217 2.19 20.68 11.51
CA ASP A 217 3.07 20.54 12.70
C ASP A 217 2.64 19.56 13.81
N GLY A 218 1.74 18.61 13.53
CA GLY A 218 1.49 17.49 14.46
C GLY A 218 0.84 17.85 15.83
N THR A 219 0.53 19.11 16.09
CA THR A 219 -0.19 19.53 17.29
C THR A 219 -1.67 19.11 17.21
N LYS A 220 -2.19 18.55 18.30
CA LYS A 220 -3.58 18.05 18.41
C LYS A 220 -4.56 19.17 18.07
N SER A 221 -5.37 19.00 17.02
CA SER A 221 -6.42 19.93 16.63
C SER A 221 -7.67 19.75 17.50
N GLY A 222 -7.56 20.08 18.78
CA GLY A 222 -8.69 20.18 19.69
C GLY A 222 -9.50 21.45 19.42
N ILE A 223 -10.78 21.42 19.81
CA ILE A 223 -11.68 22.58 19.85
C ILE A 223 -11.02 23.69 20.68
N MET A 224 -10.76 24.85 20.08
CA MET A 224 -10.43 26.06 20.83
C MET A 224 -11.70 26.53 21.55
N VAL A 225 -11.92 26.05 22.77
CA VAL A 225 -12.76 26.77 23.73
C VAL A 225 -11.86 27.85 24.32
N LYS A 226 -12.15 29.11 24.01
CA LYS A 226 -11.53 30.27 24.67
C LYS A 226 -11.79 30.11 26.17
N LYS A 227 -10.76 29.72 26.95
CA LYS A 227 -10.85 29.79 28.41
C LYS A 227 -11.09 31.26 28.73
N GLY A 228 -12.25 31.56 29.31
CA GLY A 228 -12.46 32.87 29.92
C GLY A 228 -11.36 33.10 30.95
N ASP A 229 -10.76 34.28 30.90
CA ASP A 229 -9.77 34.70 31.88
C ASP A 229 -10.40 34.61 33.27
N LYS A 230 -9.79 33.83 34.16
CA LYS A 230 -10.21 33.78 35.55
C LYS A 230 -9.87 35.14 36.18
N LYS A 231 -10.91 35.86 36.60
CA LYS A 231 -10.81 36.92 37.60
C LYS A 231 -10.38 36.32 38.94
#